data_AF-A0AAV5RF92-F1
#
_entry.id   AF-A0AAV5RF92-F1
#
_cell.length_a   1.000
_cell.length_b   1.000
_cell.length_c   1.000
_cell.angle_alpha   90.00
_cell.angle_beta   90.00
_cell.angle_gamma   90.00
#
_symmetry.space_group_name_H-M   'P 1'
#
loop_
_entity.id
_entity.type
_entity.pdbx_description
1 polymer ?
#
loop_
_entity_poly.entity_id
_entity_poly.type
_entity_poly.pdbx_seq_one_letter_code
_entity_poly.pdbx_strand_id
1 'polypeptide(L)'
;MSKAFPGFEVKPPKKEFAEMTVEEQAEAGALAMVEFMHSCPGKTAAAGIMGFGLGGVFGIFMSSLSYETASGYSDVSKIAHLPFKQQMKIQFTDMFKRSYSSAKNFGKVGGLYTGVECCIESLRAKNDMYNSLSAGAITGAGLAIRSGPIGAGMGAVGFALFSLAIETYLRSDHTLPPANDQDW
;
A
#
# COMPACT_ATOMS: atom_id res chain seq x y z
N MET A 1 -10.03 24.35 2.23
CA MET A 1 -10.93 24.79 3.31
C MET A 1 -11.94 23.69 3.58
N SER A 2 -11.90 23.18 4.82
CA SER A 2 -12.83 22.28 5.53
C SER A 2 -13.94 21.55 4.79
N LYS A 3 -13.89 20.22 4.89
CA LYS A 3 -14.96 19.36 5.45
C LYS A 3 -14.23 18.29 6.28
N ALA A 4 -14.04 18.53 7.57
CA ALA A 4 -14.92 18.05 8.64
C ALA A 4 -15.03 16.52 8.64
N PHE A 5 -14.06 15.86 9.26
CA PHE A 5 -14.28 14.57 9.91
C PHE A 5 -15.41 14.75 10.94
N PRO A 6 -16.36 13.81 11.08
CA PRO A 6 -17.34 13.84 12.15
C PRO A 6 -16.62 13.54 13.47
N GLY A 7 -16.17 14.60 14.15
CA GLY A 7 -15.34 14.49 15.35
C GLY A 7 -14.35 15.64 15.49
N PHE A 8 -14.76 16.89 15.20
CA PHE A 8 -13.97 18.07 15.55
C PHE A 8 -14.00 18.22 17.08
N GLU A 9 -13.16 17.43 17.74
CA GLU A 9 -12.71 17.69 19.09
C GLU A 9 -11.88 18.98 19.05
N VAL A 10 -12.27 19.92 19.91
CA VAL A 10 -11.68 21.25 20.03
C VAL A 10 -10.18 21.09 20.20
N LYS A 11 -9.39 21.51 19.20
CA LYS A 11 -7.92 21.55 19.31
C LYS A 11 -7.61 22.41 20.55
N PRO A 12 -7.03 21.86 21.63
CA PRO A 12 -6.76 22.66 22.82
C PRO A 12 -5.83 23.82 22.41
N PRO A 13 -5.98 25.01 23.01
CA PRO A 13 -5.18 26.17 22.66
C PRO A 13 -3.70 25.78 22.79
N LYS A 14 -2.92 25.98 21.72
CA LYS A 14 -1.46 25.76 21.75
C LYS A 14 -0.86 26.69 22.80
N LYS A 15 -0.60 26.16 24.00
CA LYS A 15 0.27 26.83 24.99
C LYS A 15 1.67 26.92 24.39
N GLU A 16 2.38 28.00 24.69
CA GLU A 16 3.74 28.21 24.21
C GLU A 16 4.63 27.06 24.70
N PHE A 17 5.58 26.59 23.89
CA PHE A 17 6.46 25.44 24.24
C PHE A 17 7.22 25.63 25.58
N ALA A 18 7.29 26.86 26.09
CA ALA A 18 7.91 27.22 27.36
C ALA A 18 7.06 26.90 28.61
N GLU A 19 5.75 26.65 28.47
CA GLU A 19 4.82 26.40 29.59
C GLU A 19 4.31 24.95 29.69
N MET A 20 4.83 24.03 28.86
CA MET A 20 4.28 22.68 28.73
C MET A 20 4.92 21.68 29.72
N THR A 21 4.08 20.91 30.42
CA THR A 21 4.53 19.79 31.26
C THR A 21 4.94 18.58 30.40
N VAL A 22 5.73 17.64 30.93
CA VAL A 22 6.22 16.46 30.18
C VAL A 22 5.06 15.58 29.68
N GLU A 23 3.98 15.46 30.46
CA GLU A 23 2.78 14.71 30.08
C GLU A 23 1.97 15.42 28.98
N GLU A 24 1.74 16.74 29.10
CA GLU A 24 1.07 17.52 28.04
C GLU A 24 1.88 17.54 26.73
N GLN A 25 3.21 17.55 26.81
CA GLN A 25 4.08 17.46 25.62
C GLN A 25 3.98 16.07 24.97
N ALA A 26 3.86 15.01 25.77
CA ALA A 26 3.65 13.65 25.25
C ALA A 26 2.29 13.52 24.55
N GLU A 27 1.22 14.08 25.13
CA GLU A 27 -0.12 14.09 24.52
C GLU A 27 -0.19 14.95 23.25
N ALA A 28 0.37 16.17 23.29
CA ALA A 28 0.47 17.03 22.12
C ALA A 28 1.31 16.39 21.00
N GLY A 29 2.39 15.68 21.38
CA GLY A 29 3.19 14.88 20.46
C GLY A 29 2.40 13.73 19.84
N ALA A 30 1.64 12.98 20.64
CA ALA A 30 0.81 11.88 20.18
C ALA A 30 -0.29 12.37 19.20
N LEU A 31 -0.99 13.45 19.53
CA LEU A 31 -1.99 14.07 18.65
C LEU A 31 -1.37 14.56 17.35
N ALA A 32 -0.19 15.18 17.40
CA ALA A 32 0.53 15.60 16.19
C ALA A 32 0.91 14.41 15.31
N MET A 33 1.31 13.29 15.90
CA MET A 33 1.59 12.05 15.18
C MET A 33 0.33 11.45 14.54
N VAL A 34 -0.79 11.40 15.27
CA VAL A 34 -2.08 10.92 14.76
C VAL A 34 -2.57 11.81 13.62
N GLU A 35 -2.53 13.13 13.77
CA GLU A 35 -2.90 14.08 12.70
C GLU A 35 -2.04 13.89 11.44
N PHE A 36 -0.73 13.66 11.61
CA PHE A 36 0.15 13.34 10.50
C PHE A 36 -0.22 12.00 9.84
N MET A 37 -0.50 10.95 10.62
CA MET A 37 -0.89 9.64 10.07
C MET A 37 -2.22 9.69 9.30
N HIS A 38 -3.14 10.56 9.69
CA HIS A 38 -4.39 10.78 8.96
C HIS A 38 -4.25 11.70 7.75
N SER A 39 -3.15 12.45 7.63
CA SER A 39 -2.86 13.30 6.48
C SER A 39 -2.58 12.47 5.22
N CYS A 40 -2.85 13.02 4.02
CA CYS A 40 -2.58 12.30 2.77
C CYS A 40 -1.11 11.86 2.61
N PRO A 41 -0.11 12.70 2.95
CA PRO A 41 1.29 12.25 2.96
C PRO A 41 1.55 11.10 3.92
N GLY A 42 0.97 11.15 5.13
CA GLY A 42 1.11 10.10 6.14
C GLY A 42 0.47 8.78 5.70
N LYS A 43 -0.79 8.81 5.23
CA LYS A 43 -1.48 7.64 4.68
C LYS A 43 -0.72 7.03 3.50
N THR A 44 -0.26 7.86 2.58
CA THR A 44 0.51 7.43 1.39
C THR A 44 1.83 6.76 1.80
N ALA A 45 2.56 7.34 2.74
CA ALA A 45 3.81 6.78 3.24
C ALA A 45 3.57 5.44 3.95
N ALA A 46 2.56 5.38 4.83
CA ALA A 46 2.19 4.15 5.54
C ALA A 46 1.81 3.03 4.56
N ALA A 47 0.94 3.31 3.59
CA ALA A 47 0.54 2.35 2.55
C ALA A 47 1.72 1.91 1.66
N GLY A 48 2.61 2.84 1.30
CA GLY A 48 3.82 2.54 0.54
C GLY A 48 4.79 1.62 1.30
N ILE A 49 4.99 1.85 2.61
CA ILE A 49 5.84 1.02 3.46
C ILE A 49 5.22 -0.37 3.63
N MET A 50 3.91 -0.44 3.90
CA MET A 50 3.20 -1.71 4.03
C MET A 50 3.25 -2.51 2.73
N GLY A 51 3.02 -1.86 1.59
CA GLY A 51 3.14 -2.48 0.27
C GLY A 51 4.58 -2.93 -0.03
N PHE A 52 5.59 -2.15 0.35
CA PHE A 52 6.99 -2.54 0.20
C PHE A 52 7.32 -3.79 1.02
N GLY A 53 6.88 -3.86 2.27
CA GLY A 53 7.06 -5.03 3.13
C GLY A 53 6.41 -6.28 2.55
N LEU A 54 5.13 -6.19 2.18
CA LEU A 54 4.39 -7.29 1.55
C LEU A 54 5.07 -7.76 0.25
N GLY A 55 5.45 -6.81 -0.61
CA GLY A 55 6.13 -7.11 -1.87
C GLY A 55 7.51 -7.73 -1.69
N GLY A 56 8.23 -7.37 -0.62
CA GLY A 56 9.51 -7.96 -0.26
C GLY A 56 9.37 -9.44 0.11
N VAL A 57 8.41 -9.76 0.98
CA VAL A 57 8.08 -11.15 1.36
C VAL A 57 7.63 -11.94 0.14
N PHE A 58 6.70 -11.39 -0.64
CA PHE A 58 6.22 -12.02 -1.87
C PHE A 58 7.35 -12.27 -2.87
N GLY A 59 8.29 -11.34 -3.03
CA GLY A 59 9.40 -11.48 -3.96
C GLY A 59 10.44 -12.51 -3.51
N ILE A 60 10.65 -12.69 -2.20
CA ILE A 60 11.47 -13.80 -1.68
C ILE A 60 10.79 -15.14 -1.98
N PHE A 61 9.50 -15.24 -1.69
CA PHE A 61 8.71 -16.44 -1.94
C PHE A 61 8.70 -16.82 -3.42
N MET A 62 8.44 -15.87 -4.31
CA MET A 62 8.43 -16.11 -5.75
C MET A 62 9.82 -16.49 -6.29
N SER A 63 10.89 -15.93 -5.70
CA SER A 63 12.25 -16.32 -6.03
C SER A 63 12.50 -17.79 -5.67
N SER A 64 12.02 -18.25 -4.50
CA SER A 64 12.10 -19.65 -4.09
C SER A 64 11.42 -20.60 -5.08
N LEU A 65 10.18 -20.28 -5.50
CA LEU A 65 9.45 -21.09 -6.48
C LEU A 65 10.12 -21.10 -7.86
N SER A 66 10.71 -19.98 -8.27
CA SER A 66 11.44 -19.90 -9.54
C SER A 66 12.72 -20.73 -9.52
N TYR A 67 13.35 -20.94 -8.36
CA TYR A 67 14.50 -21.83 -8.23
C TYR A 67 14.11 -23.31 -8.28
N GLU A 68 12.95 -23.69 -7.71
CA GLU A 68 12.46 -25.07 -7.83
C GLU A 68 12.03 -25.39 -9.27
N THR A 69 11.37 -24.46 -9.96
CA THR A 69 10.90 -24.66 -11.34
C THR A 69 11.99 -24.50 -12.41
N ALA A 70 13.02 -23.69 -12.16
CA ALA A 70 14.17 -23.52 -13.05
C ALA A 70 15.28 -24.58 -12.87
N SER A 71 14.99 -25.72 -12.23
CA SER A 71 15.83 -26.95 -12.29
C SER A 71 16.08 -27.47 -13.72
N GLY A 72 15.55 -26.80 -14.76
CA GLY A 72 15.97 -26.92 -16.15
C GLY A 72 17.21 -26.07 -16.54
N TYR A 73 18.39 -26.58 -16.18
CA TYR A 73 19.60 -26.62 -17.03
C TYR A 73 20.44 -25.37 -17.39
N SER A 74 20.00 -24.09 -17.34
CA SER A 74 20.76 -23.03 -18.04
C SER A 74 21.60 -22.03 -17.22
N ASP A 75 21.30 -21.74 -15.95
CA ASP A 75 21.99 -20.65 -15.21
C ASP A 75 22.80 -21.12 -13.99
N VAL A 76 22.40 -22.22 -13.34
CA VAL A 76 23.10 -22.78 -12.15
C VAL A 76 24.43 -23.46 -12.51
N SER A 77 24.54 -23.98 -13.74
CA SER A 77 25.74 -24.65 -14.25
C SER A 77 26.94 -23.71 -14.42
N LYS A 78 26.71 -22.40 -14.60
CA LYS A 78 27.78 -21.38 -14.60
C LYS A 78 28.26 -20.99 -13.19
N ILE A 79 27.50 -21.31 -12.15
CA ILE A 79 27.79 -20.91 -10.76
C ILE A 79 28.45 -22.05 -9.98
N ALA A 80 28.20 -23.31 -10.35
CA ALA A 80 28.67 -24.50 -9.65
C ALA A 80 30.21 -24.63 -9.54
N HIS A 81 30.97 -23.99 -10.43
CA HIS A 81 32.44 -24.06 -10.43
C HIS A 81 33.12 -22.96 -9.59
N LEU A 82 32.37 -22.06 -8.95
CA LEU A 82 32.90 -21.01 -8.08
C LEU A 82 32.96 -21.48 -6.60
N PRO A 83 33.84 -20.90 -5.75
CA PRO A 83 33.88 -21.25 -4.33
C PRO A 83 32.52 -21.03 -3.65
N PHE A 84 32.15 -21.89 -2.70
CA PHE A 84 30.84 -21.90 -2.02
C PHE A 84 30.42 -20.51 -1.48
N LYS A 85 31.38 -19.73 -0.97
CA LYS A 85 31.14 -18.34 -0.51
C LYS A 85 30.65 -17.42 -1.63
N GLN A 86 31.16 -17.60 -2.85
CA GLN A 86 30.78 -16.80 -4.02
C GLN A 86 29.45 -17.26 -4.61
N GLN A 87 29.15 -18.57 -4.57
CA GLN A 87 27.83 -19.10 -4.95
C GLN A 87 26.74 -18.56 -4.02
N MET A 88 26.95 -18.63 -2.70
CA MET A 88 26.03 -18.09 -1.70
C MET A 88 25.83 -16.58 -1.86
N LYS A 89 26.89 -15.83 -2.13
CA LYS A 89 26.81 -14.38 -2.37
C LYS A 89 25.99 -14.06 -3.62
N ILE A 90 26.19 -14.81 -4.71
CA ILE A 90 25.46 -14.59 -5.97
C ILE A 90 23.97 -14.93 -5.79
N GLN A 91 23.65 -16.07 -5.17
CA GLN A 91 22.27 -16.49 -4.88
C GLN A 91 21.55 -15.48 -3.99
N PHE A 92 22.18 -15.06 -2.88
CA PHE A 92 21.59 -14.07 -1.99
C PHE A 92 21.41 -12.71 -2.69
N THR A 93 22.36 -12.31 -3.53
CA THR A 93 22.26 -11.06 -4.29
C THR A 93 21.14 -11.11 -5.32
N ASP A 94 20.93 -12.24 -6.01
CA ASP A 94 19.84 -12.37 -7.00
C ASP A 94 18.47 -12.41 -6.31
N MET A 95 18.34 -13.21 -5.24
CA MET A 95 17.14 -13.24 -4.40
C MET A 95 16.79 -11.85 -3.87
N PHE A 96 17.79 -11.10 -3.37
CA PHE A 96 17.59 -9.75 -2.87
C PHE A 96 17.17 -8.79 -3.99
N LYS A 97 17.81 -8.83 -5.17
CA LYS A 97 17.43 -7.98 -6.31
C LYS A 97 15.99 -8.21 -6.75
N ARG A 98 15.56 -9.48 -6.84
CA ARG A 98 14.18 -9.86 -7.19
C ARG A 98 13.19 -9.41 -6.13
N SER A 99 13.48 -9.70 -4.85
CA SER A 99 12.67 -9.25 -3.72
C SER A 99 12.53 -7.73 -3.68
N TYR A 100 13.63 -7.00 -3.84
CA TYR A 100 13.66 -5.54 -3.85
C TYR A 100 12.90 -4.93 -5.03
N SER A 101 12.99 -5.55 -6.21
CA SER A 101 12.19 -5.16 -7.38
C SER A 101 10.69 -5.33 -7.11
N SER A 102 10.30 -6.48 -6.54
CA SER A 102 8.92 -6.74 -6.13
C SER A 102 8.45 -5.71 -5.08
N ALA A 103 9.20 -5.55 -3.99
CA ALA A 103 8.92 -4.57 -2.94
C ALA A 103 8.71 -3.16 -3.49
N LYS A 104 9.56 -2.70 -4.42
CA LYS A 104 9.41 -1.42 -5.11
C LYS A 104 8.09 -1.31 -5.88
N ASN A 105 7.69 -2.36 -6.58
CA ASN A 105 6.46 -2.35 -7.38
C ASN A 105 5.22 -2.30 -6.47
N PHE A 106 5.16 -3.14 -5.45
CA PHE A 106 4.04 -3.13 -4.50
C PHE A 106 3.98 -1.84 -3.67
N GLY A 107 5.13 -1.30 -3.26
CA GLY A 107 5.18 -0.01 -2.57
C GLY A 107 4.69 1.15 -3.46
N LYS A 108 5.03 1.15 -4.75
CA LYS A 108 4.50 2.14 -5.71
C LYS A 108 3.00 2.01 -5.90
N VAL A 109 2.49 0.79 -6.06
CA VAL A 109 1.06 0.53 -6.22
C VAL A 109 0.29 1.00 -4.99
N GLY A 110 0.70 0.58 -3.79
CA GLY A 110 0.04 0.96 -2.53
C GLY A 110 0.11 2.46 -2.25
N GLY A 111 1.28 3.08 -2.47
CA GLY A 111 1.43 4.53 -2.28
C GLY A 111 0.61 5.34 -3.27
N LEU A 112 0.64 5.01 -4.57
CA LEU A 112 -0.13 5.74 -5.57
C LEU A 112 -1.64 5.59 -5.36
N TYR A 113 -2.11 4.36 -5.07
CA TYR A 113 -3.52 4.10 -4.81
C TYR A 113 -4.05 4.96 -3.65
N THR A 114 -3.45 4.83 -2.46
CA THR A 114 -3.87 5.58 -1.26
C THR A 114 -3.68 7.08 -1.43
N GLY A 115 -2.64 7.51 -2.15
CA GLY A 115 -2.41 8.93 -2.45
C GLY A 115 -3.50 9.53 -3.32
N VAL A 116 -3.88 8.85 -4.41
CA VAL A 116 -4.95 9.28 -5.31
C VAL A 116 -6.29 9.26 -4.59
N GLU A 117 -6.60 8.19 -3.86
CA GLU A 117 -7.82 8.06 -3.07
C GLU A 117 -7.94 9.23 -2.07
N CYS A 118 -6.89 9.51 -1.29
CA CYS A 118 -6.91 10.61 -0.32
C CYS A 118 -7.08 11.98 -0.99
N CYS A 119 -6.52 12.18 -2.18
CA CYS A 119 -6.73 13.42 -2.94
C CYS A 119 -8.19 13.56 -3.41
N ILE A 120 -8.80 12.47 -3.88
CA ILE A 120 -10.22 12.45 -4.31
C ILE A 120 -11.15 12.67 -3.12
N GLU A 121 -10.89 12.00 -1.99
CA GLU A 121 -11.61 12.21 -0.74
C GLU A 121 -11.51 13.65 -0.27
N SER A 122 -10.30 14.25 -0.32
CA SER A 122 -10.08 15.64 0.10
C SER A 122 -10.83 16.65 -0.79
N LEU A 123 -11.03 16.34 -2.08
CA LEU A 123 -11.75 17.19 -3.02
C LEU A 123 -13.28 17.01 -2.94
N ARG A 124 -13.78 15.78 -2.79
CA ARG A 124 -15.22 15.48 -2.76
C ARG A 124 -15.83 15.51 -1.37
N ALA A 125 -15.00 15.37 -0.34
CA ALA A 125 -15.40 15.25 1.07
C ALA A 125 -16.49 14.19 1.32
N LYS A 126 -16.37 13.08 0.61
CA LYS A 126 -17.18 11.87 0.76
C LYS A 126 -16.23 10.68 0.69
N ASN A 127 -16.56 9.60 1.39
CA ASN A 127 -15.89 8.30 1.27
C ASN A 127 -16.93 7.26 0.80
N ASP A 128 -16.99 7.05 -0.51
CA ASP A 128 -17.89 6.11 -1.17
C ASP A 128 -17.13 5.20 -2.15
N MET A 129 -17.79 4.15 -2.64
CA MET A 129 -17.19 3.17 -3.54
C MET A 129 -16.67 3.78 -4.85
N TYR A 130 -17.20 4.96 -5.25
CA TYR A 130 -16.73 5.68 -6.42
C TYR A 130 -15.32 6.23 -6.24
N ASN A 131 -14.90 6.56 -5.02
CA ASN A 131 -13.53 6.97 -4.74
C ASN A 131 -12.57 5.81 -4.96
N SER A 132 -12.85 4.62 -4.40
CA SER A 132 -12.01 3.43 -4.59
C SER A 132 -11.93 3.01 -6.06
N LEU A 133 -13.07 3.06 -6.79
CA LEU A 133 -13.13 2.77 -8.23
C LEU A 133 -12.28 3.74 -9.06
N SER A 134 -12.45 5.05 -8.83
CA SER A 134 -11.73 6.08 -9.59
C SER A 134 -10.26 6.17 -9.21
N ALA A 135 -9.91 5.97 -7.95
CA ALA A 135 -8.53 5.86 -7.49
C ALA A 135 -7.84 4.64 -8.11
N GLY A 136 -8.53 3.49 -8.17
CA GLY A 136 -8.07 2.31 -8.89
C GLY A 136 -7.82 2.60 -10.36
N ALA A 137 -8.80 3.19 -11.06
CA ALA A 137 -8.66 3.53 -12.47
C ALA A 137 -7.47 4.46 -12.77
N ILE A 138 -7.33 5.54 -12.01
CA ILE A 138 -6.26 6.53 -12.18
C ILE A 138 -4.90 5.91 -11.86
N THR A 139 -4.81 5.13 -10.79
CA THR A 139 -3.58 4.45 -10.38
C THR A 139 -3.14 3.42 -11.43
N GLY A 140 -4.07 2.59 -11.90
CA GLY A 140 -3.82 1.59 -12.94
C GLY A 140 -3.40 2.21 -14.26
N ALA A 141 -4.06 3.29 -14.68
CA ALA A 141 -3.68 4.05 -15.87
C ALA A 141 -2.27 4.66 -15.72
N GLY A 142 -1.98 5.27 -14.57
CA GLY A 142 -0.70 5.93 -14.29
C GLY A 142 0.47 4.96 -14.27
N LEU A 143 0.28 3.76 -13.70
CA LEU A 143 1.30 2.71 -13.69
C LEU A 143 1.59 2.16 -15.08
N ALA A 144 0.56 2.01 -15.92
CA ALA A 144 0.66 1.44 -17.26
C ALA A 144 0.86 2.49 -18.37
N ILE A 145 1.06 3.76 -18.04
CA ILE A 145 1.17 4.86 -19.03
C ILE A 145 2.30 4.64 -20.04
N ARG A 146 3.40 4.01 -19.61
CA ARG A 146 4.54 3.69 -20.47
C ARG A 146 4.28 2.53 -21.43
N SER A 147 3.23 1.75 -21.20
CA SER A 147 2.83 0.62 -22.04
C SER A 147 1.92 1.04 -23.21
N GLY A 148 1.74 2.35 -23.42
CA GLY A 148 0.87 2.91 -24.46
C GLY A 148 -0.60 3.04 -24.04
N PRO A 149 -1.45 3.63 -24.89
CA PRO A 149 -2.85 3.95 -24.52
C PRO A 149 -3.70 2.71 -24.25
N ILE A 150 -3.48 1.61 -24.98
CA ILE A 150 -4.19 0.34 -24.77
C ILE A 150 -3.78 -0.27 -23.42
N GLY A 151 -2.48 -0.26 -23.10
CA GLY A 151 -1.97 -0.73 -21.81
C GLY A 151 -2.50 0.10 -20.65
N ALA A 152 -2.52 1.43 -20.79
CA ALA A 152 -3.09 2.34 -19.80
C ALA A 152 -4.60 2.10 -19.60
N GLY A 153 -5.36 1.91 -20.69
CA GLY A 153 -6.79 1.61 -20.63
C GLY A 153 -7.09 0.27 -19.95
N MET A 154 -6.34 -0.79 -20.30
CA MET A 154 -6.49 -2.10 -19.67
C MET A 154 -6.08 -2.05 -18.19
N GLY A 155 -5.00 -1.34 -17.86
CA GLY A 155 -4.58 -1.10 -16.49
C GLY A 155 -5.63 -0.35 -15.68
N ALA A 156 -6.26 0.67 -16.25
CA ALA A 156 -7.35 1.41 -15.60
C ALA A 156 -8.54 0.51 -15.28
N VAL A 157 -9.01 -0.27 -16.25
CA VAL A 157 -10.15 -1.19 -16.05
C VAL A 157 -9.81 -2.27 -15.02
N GLY A 158 -8.64 -2.90 -15.12
CA GLY A 158 -8.22 -3.95 -14.20
C GLY A 158 -8.12 -3.47 -12.75
N PHE A 159 -7.44 -2.34 -12.52
CA PHE A 159 -7.33 -1.77 -11.18
C PHE A 159 -8.66 -1.23 -10.64
N ALA A 160 -9.50 -0.63 -11.50
CA ALA A 160 -10.82 -0.18 -11.08
C ALA A 160 -11.69 -1.35 -10.58
N LEU A 161 -11.75 -2.44 -11.35
CA LEU A 161 -12.51 -3.64 -10.97
C LEU A 161 -11.96 -4.31 -9.72
N PHE A 162 -10.62 -4.42 -9.60
CA PHE A 162 -10.00 -4.97 -8.41
C PHE A 162 -10.30 -4.12 -7.17
N SER A 163 -10.16 -2.80 -7.25
CA SER A 163 -10.48 -1.89 -6.14
C SER A 163 -11.95 -1.95 -5.76
N LEU A 164 -12.86 -2.05 -6.75
CA LEU A 164 -14.29 -2.21 -6.49
C LEU A 164 -14.60 -3.53 -5.78
N ALA A 165 -13.97 -4.63 -6.21
CA ALA A 165 -14.16 -5.94 -5.60
C ALA A 165 -13.70 -5.94 -4.14
N ILE A 166 -12.52 -5.38 -3.85
CA ILE A 166 -12.00 -5.24 -2.49
C ILE A 166 -12.89 -4.33 -1.64
N GLU A 167 -13.30 -3.17 -2.16
CA GLU A 167 -14.18 -2.25 -1.43
C GLU A 167 -15.53 -2.90 -1.11
N THR A 168 -16.09 -3.68 -2.04
CA THR A 168 -17.34 -4.41 -1.83
C THR A 168 -17.18 -5.48 -0.76
N TYR A 169 -16.08 -6.24 -0.81
CA TYR A 169 -15.76 -7.27 0.18
C TYR A 169 -15.55 -6.69 1.58
N LEU A 170 -14.77 -5.61 1.71
CA LEU A 170 -14.53 -4.97 3.01
C LEU A 170 -15.80 -4.29 3.57
N ARG A 171 -16.67 -3.77 2.70
CA ARG A 171 -17.95 -3.18 3.15
C ARG A 171 -18.98 -4.22 3.55
N SER A 172 -19.00 -5.42 2.94
CA SER A 172 -19.95 -6.47 3.32
C SER A 172 -19.80 -6.87 4.79
N ASP A 173 -18.58 -6.84 5.32
CA ASP A 173 -18.30 -7.19 6.73
C ASP A 173 -18.82 -6.14 7.75
N HIS A 174 -19.17 -4.94 7.29
CA HIS A 174 -19.70 -3.86 8.13
C HIS A 174 -21.20 -3.60 7.92
N THR A 175 -21.88 -4.43 7.13
CA THR A 175 -23.34 -4.37 7.03
C THR A 175 -23.98 -4.88 8.32
N LEU A 176 -25.14 -4.30 8.67
CA LEU A 176 -25.89 -4.67 9.87
C LEU A 176 -26.08 -6.20 9.91
N PRO A 177 -25.94 -6.84 11.09
CA PRO A 177 -26.20 -8.27 11.20
C PRO A 177 -27.59 -8.57 10.65
N PRO A 178 -27.77 -9.67 9.90
CA PRO A 178 -29.09 -10.05 9.40
C PRO A 178 -30.08 -10.12 10.57
N ALA A 179 -31.31 -9.65 10.35
CA ALA A 179 -32.33 -9.56 11.40
C ALA A 179 -32.80 -10.92 11.95
N ASN A 180 -32.33 -12.03 11.37
CA ASN A 180 -32.56 -13.39 11.83
C ASN A 180 -31.22 -14.14 11.79
N ASP A 181 -30.75 -14.58 12.96
CA ASP A 181 -29.60 -15.45 13.19
C ASP A 181 -30.03 -16.90 13.51
N GLN A 182 -31.21 -17.32 13.03
CA GLN A 182 -31.76 -18.67 13.18
C GLN A 182 -31.68 -19.47 11.87
N ASP A 183 -30.46 -19.77 11.47
CA ASP A 183 -30.14 -20.86 10.54
C ASP A 183 -28.97 -21.65 11.11
N TRP A 184 -29.33 -22.79 11.70
CA TRP A 184 -28.47 -23.90 12.11
C TRP A 184 -27.83 -24.58 10.89
#